data_AF-A0A060CHE8-F1
#
_entry.id   AF-A0A060CHE8-F1
#
_cell.length_a   1.000
_cell.length_b   1.000
_cell.length_c   1.000
_cell.angle_alpha   90.00
_cell.angle_beta   90.00
_cell.angle_gamma   90.00
#
_symmetry.space_group_name_H-M   'P 1'
#
loop_
_entity.id
_entity.type
_entity.pdbx_description
1 polymer ?
#
loop_
_entity_poly.entity_id
_entity_poly.type
_entity_poly.pdbx_seq_one_letter_code
_entity_poly.pdbx_strand_id
1 'polypeptide(L)'
;SAARRGRGKALNRRSLKGSSTTYDVQDSVVTIDTSYSSSTSSSPPPPSPSPSPSPVLAAASSASPTLEQDEVTPNDTLYSEQWHHPVISSPRAWARTTGSKAARVCVVDSGVQLDHPDLAANVAGGWNLVPEDQSGSGETPQPGSAAYANYNDTQGHGTHTAGIVAAVGDNARGV
;
A
#
# COMPACT_ATOMS: atom_id res chain seq x y z
N SER A 1 66.96 17.11 -40.94
CA SER A 1 65.63 16.81 -40.38
C SER A 1 65.58 17.28 -38.93
N ALA A 2 65.06 18.47 -38.59
CA ALA A 2 63.64 18.88 -38.53
C ALA A 2 62.83 17.92 -37.61
N ALA A 3 62.51 18.23 -36.34
CA ALA A 3 61.71 19.30 -35.73
C ALA A 3 60.19 19.15 -35.92
N ARG A 4 59.46 18.89 -34.82
CA ARG A 4 58.03 19.22 -34.58
C ARG A 4 57.72 18.94 -33.09
N ARG A 5 57.63 19.90 -32.16
CA ARG A 5 56.65 20.98 -31.89
C ARG A 5 55.19 20.51 -31.80
N GLY A 6 54.58 20.72 -30.61
CA GLY A 6 53.14 20.75 -30.36
C GLY A 6 52.83 20.58 -28.87
N ARG A 7 52.98 21.62 -28.05
CA ARG A 7 51.91 22.53 -27.56
C ARG A 7 50.86 21.84 -26.67
N GLY A 8 50.82 22.29 -25.42
CA GLY A 8 49.90 21.83 -24.41
C GLY A 8 48.45 22.24 -24.62
N LYS A 9 47.61 21.68 -23.75
CA LYS A 9 46.33 22.27 -23.35
C LYS A 9 46.29 22.26 -21.83
N ALA A 10 46.41 23.46 -21.26
CA ALA A 10 45.89 23.74 -19.94
C ALA A 10 44.39 23.44 -19.96
N LEU A 11 43.95 22.45 -19.18
CA LEU A 11 42.55 22.35 -18.83
C LEU A 11 42.33 23.17 -17.56
N ASN A 12 41.55 24.21 -17.81
CA ASN A 12 41.14 25.28 -16.95
C ASN A 12 40.62 24.77 -15.59
N ARG A 13 41.22 25.23 -14.50
CA ARG A 13 40.66 25.12 -13.14
C ARG A 13 39.38 25.94 -13.08
N ARG A 14 38.26 25.34 -13.49
CA ARG A 14 36.94 25.87 -13.13
C ARG A 14 36.61 25.37 -11.73
N SER A 15 36.78 26.27 -10.78
CA SER A 15 36.17 26.22 -9.46
C SER A 15 34.67 25.99 -9.62
N LEU A 16 34.24 24.75 -9.43
CA LEU A 16 32.88 24.47 -9.04
C LEU A 16 32.88 24.58 -7.52
N LYS A 17 32.38 25.71 -7.01
CA LYS A 17 31.92 25.83 -5.62
C LYS A 17 30.78 24.82 -5.46
N GLY A 18 31.12 23.59 -5.10
CA GLY A 18 30.17 22.66 -4.50
C GLY A 18 29.82 23.19 -3.13
N SER A 19 28.58 23.62 -2.94
CA SER A 19 28.01 23.76 -1.60
C SER A 19 27.97 22.36 -0.99
N SER A 20 29.00 22.01 -0.20
CA SER A 20 29.01 20.79 0.59
C SER A 20 28.06 21.00 1.75
N THR A 21 26.81 20.59 1.60
CA THR A 21 25.95 20.36 2.77
C THR A 21 26.32 18.99 3.31
N THR A 22 27.20 18.97 4.30
CA THR A 22 27.49 17.78 5.10
C THR A 22 26.25 17.46 5.92
N TYR A 23 25.59 16.34 5.64
CA TYR A 23 24.59 15.77 6.55
C TYR A 23 25.34 14.82 7.48
N ASP A 24 25.41 15.19 8.75
CA ASP A 24 25.94 14.37 9.82
C ASP A 24 24.90 13.27 10.12
N VAL A 25 25.18 12.04 9.68
CA VAL A 25 24.38 10.87 10.05
C VAL A 25 24.94 10.37 11.37
N GLN A 26 24.30 10.77 12.47
CA GLN A 26 24.57 10.16 13.77
C GLN A 26 24.15 8.69 13.71
N ASP A 27 25.15 7.80 13.65
CA ASP A 27 25.01 6.36 13.82
C ASP A 27 24.27 6.05 15.12
N SER A 28 23.00 5.67 14.98
CA SER A 28 22.24 4.99 16.03
C SER A 28 21.90 3.60 15.50
N VAL A 29 22.83 2.66 15.66
CA VAL A 29 22.54 1.24 15.45
C VAL A 29 21.56 0.82 16.54
N VAL A 30 20.30 0.65 16.16
CA VAL A 30 19.29 -0.03 16.99
C VAL A 30 19.51 -1.53 16.83
N THR A 31 20.06 -2.16 17.86
CA THR A 31 20.14 -3.63 17.94
C THR A 31 18.73 -4.17 18.22
N ILE A 32 18.14 -4.87 17.26
CA ILE A 32 16.86 -5.58 17.44
C ILE A 32 17.18 -6.97 17.99
N ASP A 33 16.71 -7.27 19.20
CA ASP A 33 16.78 -8.61 19.80
C ASP A 33 15.80 -9.55 19.04
N THR A 34 16.35 -10.55 18.35
CA THR A 34 15.63 -11.55 17.56
C THR A 34 15.23 -12.80 18.36
N SER A 35 14.89 -12.69 19.64
CA SER A 35 14.26 -13.78 20.39
C SER A 35 12.76 -13.91 20.04
N TYR A 36 12.48 -14.56 18.91
CA TYR A 36 11.13 -14.97 18.52
C TYR A 36 10.68 -16.17 19.38
N SER A 37 9.75 -15.94 20.30
CA SER A 37 8.98 -17.03 20.93
C SER A 37 7.74 -17.29 20.09
N SER A 38 7.68 -18.44 19.43
CA SER A 38 6.53 -18.90 18.66
C SER A 38 5.37 -19.25 19.60
N SER A 39 4.52 -18.26 19.87
CA SER A 39 3.19 -18.47 20.41
C SER A 39 2.19 -18.47 19.26
N THR A 40 1.55 -19.60 19.02
CA THR A 40 0.43 -19.72 18.08
C THR A 40 -0.76 -18.97 18.67
N SER A 41 -0.87 -17.68 18.33
CA SER A 41 -2.05 -16.86 18.60
C SER A 41 -3.16 -17.27 17.63
N SER A 42 -4.08 -18.13 18.07
CA SER A 42 -5.34 -18.35 17.37
C SER A 42 -6.09 -17.03 17.28
N SER A 43 -6.48 -16.63 16.07
CA SER A 43 -7.36 -15.47 15.87
C SER A 43 -8.66 -15.66 16.68
N PRO A 44 -9.18 -14.63 17.36
CA PRO A 44 -10.48 -14.72 18.01
C PRO A 44 -11.58 -14.88 16.94
N PRO A 45 -12.62 -15.70 17.20
CA PRO A 45 -13.76 -15.83 16.29
C PRO A 45 -14.51 -14.50 16.17
N PRO A 46 -15.20 -14.24 15.05
CA PRO A 46 -16.02 -13.04 14.90
C PRO A 46 -17.12 -13.01 15.97
N PRO A 47 -17.50 -11.82 16.48
CA PRO A 47 -18.61 -11.71 17.41
C PRO A 47 -19.92 -12.12 16.73
N SER A 48 -20.73 -12.92 17.43
CA SER A 48 -22.05 -13.35 16.98
C SER A 48 -22.99 -12.16 16.72
N PRO A 49 -23.87 -12.21 15.70
CA PRO A 49 -24.85 -11.15 15.48
C PRO A 49 -25.85 -11.08 16.65
N SER A 50 -25.95 -9.90 17.27
CA SER A 50 -26.95 -9.62 18.31
C SER A 50 -28.37 -9.56 17.71
N PRO A 51 -29.43 -9.95 18.45
CA PRO A 51 -30.79 -9.94 17.93
C PRO A 51 -31.30 -8.51 17.71
N SER A 52 -31.94 -8.31 16.57
CA SER A 52 -32.61 -7.07 16.16
C SER A 52 -33.61 -6.57 17.21
N PRO A 53 -33.71 -5.25 17.48
CA PRO A 53 -34.70 -4.73 18.42
C PRO A 53 -36.11 -4.71 17.80
N SER A 54 -37.06 -5.37 18.46
CA SER A 54 -38.50 -5.20 18.22
C SER A 54 -38.97 -3.77 18.53
N PRO A 55 -39.99 -3.23 17.85
CA PRO A 55 -40.39 -1.83 18.02
C PRO A 55 -41.19 -1.65 19.31
N VAL A 56 -40.72 -0.78 20.22
CA VAL A 56 -41.52 -0.24 21.32
C VAL A 56 -41.89 1.20 21.02
N LEU A 57 -43.17 1.52 21.26
CA LEU A 57 -43.84 2.77 20.90
C LEU A 57 -43.12 4.03 21.39
N ALA A 58 -43.21 5.07 20.55
CA ALA A 58 -42.66 6.40 20.72
C ALA A 58 -43.00 7.08 22.07
N ALA A 59 -41.98 7.71 22.65
CA ALA A 59 -42.12 8.83 23.56
C ALA A 59 -41.33 10.01 22.96
N ALA A 60 -42.04 11.11 22.67
CA ALA A 60 -41.47 12.32 22.10
C ALA A 60 -40.43 12.92 23.06
N SER A 61 -39.17 12.96 22.62
CA SER A 61 -38.11 13.70 23.28
C SER A 61 -37.59 14.76 22.31
N SER A 62 -37.55 16.01 22.80
CA SER A 62 -37.06 17.21 22.13
C SER A 62 -35.87 16.91 21.21
N ALA A 63 -36.10 16.93 19.90
CA ALA A 63 -35.03 16.84 18.91
C ALA A 63 -34.23 18.15 18.91
N SER A 64 -33.14 18.18 19.66
CA SER A 64 -31.94 18.92 19.24
C SER A 64 -31.63 18.49 17.80
N PRO A 65 -31.13 19.37 16.90
CA PRO A 65 -30.81 18.94 15.55
C PRO A 65 -29.73 17.86 15.62
N THR A 66 -30.14 16.60 15.50
CA THR A 66 -29.24 15.49 15.22
C THR A 66 -28.66 15.85 13.87
N LEU A 67 -27.39 16.26 13.85
CA LEU A 67 -26.62 16.27 12.62
C LEU A 67 -26.63 14.82 12.15
N GLU A 68 -27.52 14.48 11.23
CA GLU A 68 -27.45 13.20 10.54
C GLU A 68 -26.06 13.15 9.92
N GLN A 69 -25.25 12.28 10.47
CA GLN A 69 -23.85 12.21 10.12
C GLN A 69 -23.81 11.49 8.79
N ASP A 70 -23.60 12.26 7.70
CA ASP A 70 -23.52 11.70 6.35
C ASP A 70 -22.55 10.51 6.36
N GLU A 71 -23.08 9.32 6.08
CA GLU A 71 -22.33 8.08 5.92
C GLU A 71 -22.54 7.60 4.49
N VAL A 72 -21.45 7.23 3.83
CA VAL A 72 -21.50 6.65 2.48
C VAL A 72 -21.30 5.15 2.58
N THR A 73 -22.25 4.39 2.04
CA THR A 73 -22.17 2.93 1.92
C THR A 73 -21.91 2.56 0.46
N PRO A 74 -20.82 1.86 0.16
CA PRO A 74 -20.53 1.39 -1.19
C PRO A 74 -21.55 0.37 -1.70
N ASN A 75 -21.67 0.25 -3.03
CA ASN A 75 -22.58 -0.70 -3.67
C ASN A 75 -21.98 -2.11 -3.91
N ASP A 76 -20.78 -2.37 -3.39
CA ASP A 76 -20.01 -3.59 -3.58
C ASP A 76 -20.67 -4.82 -2.93
N THR A 77 -20.63 -5.95 -3.62
CA THR A 77 -21.47 -7.13 -3.30
C THR A 77 -21.18 -7.74 -1.93
N LEU A 78 -19.92 -7.69 -1.48
CA LEU A 78 -19.47 -8.29 -0.22
C LEU A 78 -19.20 -7.24 0.87
N TYR A 79 -19.53 -5.96 0.64
CA TYR A 79 -19.32 -4.90 1.63
C TYR A 79 -19.98 -5.22 2.98
N SER A 80 -21.17 -5.82 2.96
CA SER A 80 -21.88 -6.21 4.19
C SER A 80 -21.18 -7.32 5.00
N GLU A 81 -20.24 -8.05 4.39
CA GLU A 81 -19.41 -9.06 5.05
C GLU A 81 -18.12 -8.45 5.64
N GLN A 82 -17.78 -7.21 5.27
CA GLN A 82 -16.58 -6.50 5.71
C GLN A 82 -16.78 -5.82 7.08
N TRP A 83 -16.78 -6.64 8.13
CA TRP A 83 -17.03 -6.22 9.52
C TRP A 83 -16.11 -5.10 10.03
N HIS A 84 -14.93 -4.91 9.41
CA HIS A 84 -13.94 -3.95 9.86
C HIS A 84 -14.31 -2.49 9.50
N HIS A 85 -15.08 -2.26 8.44
CA HIS A 85 -15.43 -0.90 7.99
C HIS A 85 -16.23 -0.10 9.04
N PRO A 86 -17.26 -0.65 9.69
CA PRO A 86 -17.91 0.02 10.82
C PRO A 86 -16.96 0.28 12.00
N VAL A 87 -16.06 -0.66 12.29
CA VAL A 87 -15.13 -0.57 13.43
C VAL A 87 -14.15 0.59 13.24
N ILE A 88 -13.65 0.79 12.03
CA ILE A 88 -12.72 1.90 11.70
C ILE A 88 -13.45 3.16 11.21
N SER A 89 -14.78 3.17 11.23
CA SER A 89 -15.63 4.29 10.76
C SER A 89 -15.37 4.70 9.30
N SER A 90 -15.13 3.73 8.41
CA SER A 90 -14.93 3.98 6.98
C SER A 90 -16.07 4.78 6.31
N PRO A 91 -17.37 4.48 6.53
CA PRO A 91 -18.47 5.24 5.91
C PRO A 91 -18.43 6.74 6.18
N ARG A 92 -18.08 7.11 7.42
CA ARG A 92 -17.93 8.51 7.84
C ARG A 92 -16.71 9.17 7.22
N ALA A 93 -15.64 8.41 7.00
CA ALA A 93 -14.45 8.90 6.30
C ALA A 93 -14.75 9.14 4.81
N TRP A 94 -15.43 8.20 4.15
CA TRP A 94 -15.80 8.28 2.74
C TRP A 94 -16.78 9.42 2.43
N ALA A 95 -17.67 9.75 3.36
CA ALA A 95 -18.51 10.95 3.27
C ALA A 95 -17.70 12.26 3.20
N ARG A 96 -16.47 12.26 3.72
CA ARG A 96 -15.55 13.41 3.59
C ARG A 96 -14.70 13.33 2.33
N THR A 97 -14.17 12.15 2.03
CA THR A 97 -13.39 11.87 0.81
C THR A 97 -13.16 10.36 0.66
N THR A 98 -13.19 9.87 -0.58
CA THR A 98 -12.77 8.51 -0.94
C THR A 98 -11.28 8.42 -1.30
N GLY A 99 -10.54 9.51 -1.10
CA GLY A 99 -9.11 9.59 -1.37
C GLY A 99 -8.77 10.27 -2.69
N SER A 100 -7.56 10.01 -3.19
CA SER A 100 -7.02 10.64 -4.40
C SER A 100 -6.05 9.71 -5.09
N LYS A 101 -6.05 9.69 -6.44
CA LYS A 101 -5.06 8.95 -7.25
C LYS A 101 -3.62 9.45 -7.07
N ALA A 102 -3.42 10.57 -6.39
CA ALA A 102 -2.09 11.05 -6.01
C ALA A 102 -1.51 10.29 -4.80
N ALA A 103 -2.36 9.72 -3.94
CA ALA A 103 -1.91 8.87 -2.85
C ALA A 103 -1.55 7.49 -3.41
N ARG A 104 -0.30 7.07 -3.24
CA ARG A 104 0.21 5.77 -3.70
C ARG A 104 0.66 4.93 -2.51
N VAL A 105 0.25 3.68 -2.48
CA VAL A 105 0.65 2.69 -1.47
C VAL A 105 1.39 1.56 -2.18
N CYS A 106 2.50 1.10 -1.59
CA CYS A 106 3.26 -0.04 -2.11
C CYS A 106 3.03 -1.24 -1.18
N VAL A 107 2.57 -2.36 -1.73
CA VAL A 107 2.43 -3.63 -1.03
C VAL A 107 3.67 -4.48 -1.35
N VAL A 108 4.45 -4.82 -0.33
CA VAL A 108 5.64 -5.67 -0.47
C VAL A 108 5.24 -7.10 -0.11
N ASP A 109 4.90 -7.89 -1.12
CA ASP A 109 4.38 -9.24 -0.97
C ASP A 109 4.73 -10.09 -2.21
N SER A 110 3.96 -11.16 -2.46
CA SER A 110 4.03 -12.08 -3.60
C SER A 110 3.65 -11.48 -4.96
N GLY A 111 3.14 -10.24 -4.99
CA GLY A 111 2.73 -9.52 -6.18
C GLY A 111 1.29 -9.03 -6.11
N VAL A 112 0.72 -8.67 -7.25
CA VAL A 112 -0.72 -8.39 -7.37
C VAL A 112 -1.24 -8.94 -8.70
N GLN A 113 -2.40 -9.57 -8.70
CA GLN A 113 -3.05 -10.01 -9.93
C GLN A 113 -3.45 -8.80 -10.77
N LEU A 114 -2.77 -8.61 -11.91
CA LEU A 114 -2.87 -7.38 -12.71
C LEU A 114 -4.20 -7.22 -13.43
N ASP A 115 -4.88 -8.32 -13.73
CA ASP A 115 -6.17 -8.37 -14.41
C ASP A 115 -7.35 -8.58 -13.46
N HIS A 116 -7.12 -8.48 -12.14
CA HIS A 116 -8.18 -8.68 -11.16
C HIS A 116 -9.26 -7.59 -11.33
N PRO A 117 -10.54 -7.96 -11.50
CA PRO A 117 -11.60 -7.03 -11.87
C PRO A 117 -11.83 -5.91 -10.83
N ASP A 118 -11.44 -6.16 -9.58
CA ASP A 118 -11.61 -5.25 -8.46
C ASP A 118 -10.32 -4.51 -8.06
N LEU A 119 -9.23 -4.68 -8.79
CA LEU A 119 -7.93 -4.04 -8.48
C LEU A 119 -7.27 -3.38 -9.69
N ALA A 120 -7.49 -3.88 -10.90
CA ALA A 120 -6.77 -3.45 -12.09
C ALA A 120 -6.82 -1.92 -12.34
N ALA A 121 -7.92 -1.26 -11.96
CA ALA A 121 -8.06 0.20 -12.11
C ALA A 121 -7.23 1.02 -11.10
N ASN A 122 -6.82 0.41 -9.98
CA ASN A 122 -6.07 1.03 -8.90
C ASN A 122 -4.59 0.61 -8.86
N VAL A 123 -4.18 -0.40 -9.64
CA VAL A 123 -2.76 -0.78 -9.78
C VAL A 123 -1.99 0.29 -10.56
N ALA A 124 -1.01 0.92 -9.89
CA ALA A 124 -0.21 2.02 -10.45
C ALA A 124 1.20 1.61 -10.92
N GLY A 125 1.50 0.31 -10.95
CA GLY A 125 2.81 -0.26 -11.25
C GLY A 125 3.37 -1.09 -10.10
N GLY A 126 4.54 -1.69 -10.33
CA GLY A 126 5.23 -2.51 -9.34
C GLY A 126 6.56 -3.03 -9.89
N TRP A 127 7.29 -3.73 -9.02
CA TRP A 127 8.56 -4.36 -9.36
C TRP A 127 8.70 -5.68 -8.63
N ASN A 128 9.31 -6.65 -9.30
CA ASN A 128 9.68 -7.91 -8.70
C ASN A 128 11.18 -7.92 -8.38
N LEU A 129 11.47 -8.21 -7.11
CA LEU A 129 12.82 -8.32 -6.57
C LEU A 129 13.15 -9.77 -6.19
N VAL A 130 12.21 -10.70 -6.34
CA VAL A 130 12.39 -12.11 -6.03
C VAL A 130 13.17 -12.78 -7.16
N PRO A 131 14.28 -13.48 -6.85
CA PRO A 131 15.01 -14.28 -7.83
C PRO A 131 14.12 -15.33 -8.51
N GLU A 132 14.44 -15.70 -9.75
CA GLU A 132 13.65 -16.66 -10.54
C GLU A 132 13.55 -18.05 -9.87
N ASP A 133 14.59 -18.44 -9.13
CA ASP A 133 14.62 -19.70 -8.37
C ASP A 133 13.86 -19.63 -7.03
N GLN A 134 13.31 -18.46 -6.67
CA GLN A 134 12.61 -18.17 -5.42
C GLN A 134 13.40 -18.48 -4.15
N SER A 135 14.73 -18.63 -4.25
CA SER A 135 15.57 -19.07 -3.12
C SER A 135 15.80 -17.98 -2.06
N GLY A 136 15.46 -16.73 -2.39
CA GLY A 136 15.79 -15.55 -1.57
C GLY A 136 17.28 -15.20 -1.54
N SER A 137 18.13 -15.99 -2.22
CA SER A 137 19.60 -15.81 -2.25
C SER A 137 20.18 -15.73 -3.67
N GLY A 138 19.37 -16.00 -4.69
CA GLY A 138 19.74 -15.86 -6.09
C GLY A 138 19.87 -14.40 -6.55
N GLU A 139 20.26 -14.23 -7.81
CA GLU A 139 20.33 -12.90 -8.42
C GLU A 139 18.93 -12.30 -8.57
N THR A 140 18.75 -11.08 -8.07
CA THR A 140 17.48 -10.37 -8.20
C THR A 140 17.30 -9.85 -9.64
N PRO A 141 16.05 -9.76 -10.13
CA PRO A 141 15.79 -9.22 -11.45
C PRO A 141 16.36 -7.82 -11.65
N GLN A 142 17.09 -7.61 -12.75
CA GLN A 142 17.70 -6.31 -13.05
C GLN A 142 16.65 -5.28 -13.45
N PRO A 143 16.76 -4.00 -13.03
CA PRO A 143 15.87 -2.94 -13.48
C PRO A 143 15.77 -2.86 -15.00
N GLY A 144 14.54 -2.87 -15.52
CA GLY A 144 14.25 -2.86 -16.96
C GLY A 144 14.19 -4.24 -17.62
N SER A 145 14.49 -5.32 -16.90
CA SER A 145 14.25 -6.68 -17.38
C SER A 145 12.75 -7.05 -17.33
N ALA A 146 12.34 -8.03 -18.13
CA ALA A 146 10.98 -8.57 -18.09
C ALA A 146 10.65 -9.17 -16.71
N ALA A 147 11.61 -9.85 -16.08
CA ALA A 147 11.44 -10.43 -14.75
C ALA A 147 11.23 -9.35 -13.67
N TYR A 148 11.90 -8.20 -13.79
CA TYR A 148 11.72 -7.06 -12.88
C TYR A 148 10.35 -6.40 -13.05
N ALA A 149 9.84 -6.33 -14.28
CA ALA A 149 8.51 -5.82 -14.58
C ALA A 149 7.38 -6.84 -14.31
N ASN A 150 7.72 -8.09 -13.95
CA ASN A 150 6.74 -9.13 -13.66
C ASN A 150 6.41 -9.18 -12.17
N TYR A 151 5.47 -8.34 -11.73
CA TYR A 151 4.93 -8.31 -10.37
C TYR A 151 3.51 -8.92 -10.31
N ASN A 152 3.19 -9.81 -11.26
CA ASN A 152 1.91 -10.53 -11.25
C ASN A 152 1.95 -11.61 -10.17
N ASP A 153 0.91 -11.64 -9.33
CA ASP A 153 0.82 -12.58 -8.21
C ASP A 153 0.53 -14.01 -8.69
N THR A 154 1.20 -14.99 -8.08
CA THR A 154 0.95 -16.42 -8.26
C THR A 154 0.54 -17.13 -6.96
N GLN A 155 0.65 -16.46 -5.81
CA GLN A 155 0.38 -17.04 -4.49
C GLN A 155 -0.96 -16.57 -3.91
N GLY A 156 -1.45 -15.40 -4.35
CA GLY A 156 -2.74 -14.82 -3.97
C GLY A 156 -2.71 -13.98 -2.70
N HIS A 157 -1.67 -14.11 -1.86
CA HIS A 157 -1.55 -13.35 -0.61
C HIS A 157 -1.38 -11.85 -0.86
N GLY A 158 -0.57 -11.49 -1.86
CA GLY A 158 -0.34 -10.10 -2.23
C GLY A 158 -1.58 -9.46 -2.85
N THR A 159 -2.30 -10.19 -3.70
CA THR A 159 -3.58 -9.77 -4.27
C THR A 159 -4.63 -9.55 -3.18
N HIS A 160 -4.76 -10.46 -2.23
CA HIS A 160 -5.69 -10.32 -1.10
C HIS A 160 -5.35 -9.08 -0.26
N THR A 161 -4.07 -8.88 0.06
CA THR A 161 -3.59 -7.72 0.81
C THR A 161 -3.84 -6.42 0.05
N ALA A 162 -3.60 -6.40 -1.27
CA ALA A 162 -3.90 -5.25 -2.12
C ALA A 162 -5.40 -4.94 -2.17
N GLY A 163 -6.26 -5.97 -2.17
CA GLY A 163 -7.73 -5.86 -2.07
C GLY A 163 -8.15 -5.06 -0.84
N ILE A 164 -7.62 -5.39 0.33
CA ILE A 164 -7.94 -4.69 1.59
C ILE A 164 -7.55 -3.20 1.52
N VAL A 165 -6.46 -2.88 0.81
CA VAL A 165 -5.93 -1.52 0.73
C VAL A 165 -6.65 -0.66 -0.31
N ALA A 166 -6.94 -1.23 -1.48
CA ALA A 166 -7.30 -0.45 -2.66
C ALA A 166 -8.21 -1.19 -3.65
N ALA A 167 -9.13 -2.04 -3.17
CA ALA A 167 -10.25 -2.52 -3.98
C ALA A 167 -11.02 -1.33 -4.60
N VAL A 168 -11.62 -1.57 -5.77
CA VAL A 168 -12.36 -0.54 -6.49
C VAL A 168 -13.77 -0.47 -5.92
N GLY A 169 -14.03 0.48 -5.03
CA GLY A 169 -15.38 0.68 -4.51
C GLY A 169 -16.39 1.12 -5.57
N ASP A 170 -17.67 0.89 -5.27
CA ASP A 170 -18.85 1.22 -6.07
C ASP A 170 -18.89 0.57 -7.46
N ASN A 171 -18.33 -0.64 -7.61
CA ASN A 171 -18.29 -1.36 -8.87
C ASN A 171 -19.24 -2.57 -8.97
N ALA A 172 -20.08 -2.77 -7.94
CA ALA A 172 -21.02 -3.87 -7.78
C ALA A 172 -20.38 -5.26 -7.78
N ARG A 173 -19.13 -5.38 -7.33
CA ARG A 173 -18.37 -6.63 -7.20
C ARG A 173 -17.46 -6.53 -5.98
N GLY A 174 -16.87 -7.65 -5.59
CA GLY A 174 -15.81 -7.62 -4.59
C GLY A 174 -16.25 -7.05 -3.24
N VAL A 175 -15.32 -6.35 -2.59
CA VAL A 175 -15.36 -5.88 -1.19
C VAL A 175 -15.44 -4.37 -1.09
#